data_AF-A0A5B7X356-F1
#
_entry.id   AF-A0A5B7X356-F1
#
_cell.length_a   1.000
_cell.length_b   1.000
_cell.length_c   1.000
_cell.angle_alpha   90.00
_cell.angle_beta   90.00
_cell.angle_gamma   90.00
#
_symmetry.space_group_name_H-M   'P 1'
#
loop_
_entity.id
_entity.type
_entity.pdbx_description
1 polymer ?
#
loop_
_entity_poly.entity_id
_entity_poly.type
_entity_poly.pdbx_seq_one_letter_code
_entity_poly.pdbx_strand_id
1 'polypeptide(L)'
;MNSSQNPWLTLAANSHRKNFVLESELSIIEKFNSKVTDEYKIHDNIFPAPFMGDVHNAPVIILMLNPGYDKHEDAEGTNYYKTYENWWMLQIQHQLPYPKLPLFCLEEEYIQKSDYWFKKLKPLIDATSDEIVAHKIAKVQFFPYHSTKYKPLYKRLLKEEGFSSYLPSQNYNFELVRKAIQRDAILIIPRSKSYWEEAIPELKAYSNKYITKSYRNPILSKNNLGSASFYKILTKLK
;
A
#
# COMPACT_ATOMS: atom_id res chain seq x y z
N MET A 1 -21.01 -12.75 3.46
CA MET A 1 -21.43 -11.43 2.94
C MET A 1 -20.60 -11.14 1.71
N ASN A 2 -21.23 -10.96 0.56
CA ASN A 2 -20.56 -10.62 -0.69
C ASN A 2 -19.82 -9.29 -0.51
N SER A 3 -18.50 -9.26 -0.59
CA SER A 3 -17.77 -8.00 -0.76
C SER A 3 -16.61 -8.18 -1.73
N SER A 4 -16.95 -8.53 -2.97
CA SER A 4 -16.07 -8.41 -4.13
C SER A 4 -16.06 -6.99 -4.72
N GLN A 5 -16.91 -6.09 -4.21
CA GLN A 5 -17.02 -4.72 -4.72
C GLN A 5 -15.97 -3.81 -4.09
N ASN A 6 -15.31 -3.03 -4.94
CA ASN A 6 -14.29 -2.08 -4.53
C ASN A 6 -14.92 -0.90 -3.74
N PRO A 7 -14.67 -0.76 -2.43
CA PRO A 7 -15.30 0.26 -1.61
C PRO A 7 -14.83 1.67 -1.99
N TRP A 8 -13.63 1.77 -2.57
CA TRP A 8 -13.00 3.03 -2.97
C TRP A 8 -13.71 3.74 -4.13
N LEU A 9 -14.55 3.03 -4.90
CA LEU A 9 -15.34 3.66 -5.97
C LEU A 9 -16.30 4.73 -5.42
N THR A 10 -16.78 4.54 -4.19
CA THR A 10 -17.60 5.55 -3.53
C THR A 10 -16.81 6.84 -3.33
N LEU A 11 -15.52 6.76 -2.99
CA LEU A 11 -14.64 7.92 -2.75
C LEU A 11 -14.42 8.74 -4.03
N ALA A 12 -14.12 8.04 -5.14
CA ALA A 12 -13.86 8.65 -6.44
C ALA A 12 -15.07 9.39 -7.05
N ALA A 13 -16.30 9.07 -6.62
CA ALA A 13 -17.52 9.64 -7.18
C ALA A 13 -17.84 11.09 -6.70
N ASN A 14 -17.07 11.68 -5.77
CA ASN A 14 -17.32 13.04 -5.29
C ASN A 14 -16.03 13.84 -5.25
N SER A 15 -15.91 14.78 -6.20
CA SER A 15 -14.74 15.63 -6.47
C SER A 15 -14.56 16.81 -5.51
N HIS A 16 -15.49 17.04 -4.57
CA HIS A 16 -15.47 18.21 -3.67
C HIS A 16 -15.21 17.86 -2.20
N ARG A 17 -14.74 16.64 -1.91
CA ARG A 17 -14.49 16.22 -0.52
C ARG A 17 -13.31 16.94 0.11
N LYS A 18 -13.48 17.29 1.38
CA LYS A 18 -12.41 17.74 2.29
C LYS A 18 -11.90 16.62 3.20
N ASN A 19 -12.60 15.48 3.22
CA ASN A 19 -12.28 14.29 4.00
C ASN A 19 -12.24 13.09 3.04
N PHE A 20 -11.12 12.38 3.04
CA PHE A 20 -10.84 11.25 2.15
C PHE A 20 -11.01 9.87 2.81
N VAL A 21 -11.56 9.83 4.02
CA VAL A 21 -11.99 8.58 4.68
C VAL A 21 -13.30 8.11 4.03
N LEU A 22 -13.43 6.80 3.85
CA LEU A 22 -14.68 6.20 3.39
C LEU A 22 -15.81 6.53 4.36
N GLU A 23 -17.00 6.83 3.83
CA GLU A 23 -18.15 7.24 4.65
C GLU A 23 -18.50 6.22 5.73
N SER A 24 -18.45 4.93 5.38
CA SER A 24 -18.65 3.82 6.31
C SER A 24 -17.59 3.71 7.41
N GLU A 25 -16.47 4.41 7.30
CA GLU A 25 -15.33 4.37 8.22
C GLU A 25 -15.13 5.70 8.96
N LEU A 26 -15.87 6.76 8.64
CA LEU A 26 -15.69 8.09 9.25
C LEU A 26 -15.78 8.05 10.78
N SER A 27 -16.86 7.49 11.33
CA SER A 27 -17.10 7.53 12.77
C SER A 27 -16.02 6.81 13.58
N ILE A 28 -15.52 5.68 13.08
CA ILE A 28 -14.43 4.95 13.74
C ILE A 28 -13.09 5.71 13.67
N ILE A 29 -12.78 6.36 12.55
CA ILE A 29 -11.55 7.14 12.41
C ILE A 29 -11.58 8.36 13.31
N GLU A 30 -12.70 9.09 13.40
CA GLU A 30 -12.87 10.22 14.31
C GLU A 30 -12.73 9.80 15.79
N LYS A 31 -13.37 8.70 16.17
CA LYS A 31 -13.26 8.13 17.53
C LYS A 31 -11.86 7.62 17.85
N PHE A 32 -11.12 7.13 16.86
CA PHE A 32 -9.72 6.74 17.04
C PHE A 32 -8.83 7.97 17.22
N ASN A 33 -8.96 8.96 16.33
CA ASN A 33 -8.16 10.19 16.33
C ASN A 33 -8.33 11.00 17.62
N SER A 34 -9.52 10.98 18.24
CA SER A 34 -9.76 11.63 19.54
C SER A 34 -9.08 10.93 20.74
N LYS A 35 -8.60 9.68 20.55
CA LYS A 35 -8.01 8.84 21.60
C LYS A 35 -6.50 8.62 21.44
N VAL A 36 -5.85 9.27 20.47
CA VAL A 36 -4.42 9.10 20.19
C VAL A 36 -3.71 10.45 20.11
N THR A 37 -2.40 10.44 20.33
CA THR A 37 -1.55 11.61 20.11
C THR A 37 -1.38 11.89 18.61
N ASP A 38 -1.01 13.12 18.26
CA ASP A 38 -0.96 13.60 16.88
C ASP A 38 -0.11 12.72 15.95
N GLU A 39 1.00 12.16 16.43
CA GLU A 39 1.85 11.27 15.62
C GLU A 39 1.16 9.98 15.15
N TYR A 40 0.10 9.53 15.84
CA TYR A 40 -0.69 8.35 15.46
C TYR A 40 -2.03 8.70 14.83
N LYS A 41 -2.40 9.99 14.76
CA LYS A 41 -3.64 10.38 14.11
C LYS A 41 -3.58 9.99 12.64
N ILE A 42 -4.72 9.54 12.17
CA ILE A 42 -4.96 9.25 10.77
C ILE A 42 -5.29 10.57 10.07
N HIS A 43 -4.55 10.89 9.01
CA HIS A 43 -4.81 12.07 8.21
C HIS A 43 -6.02 11.81 7.31
N ASP A 44 -7.13 12.43 7.66
CA ASP A 44 -8.39 12.39 6.92
C ASP A 44 -8.43 13.39 5.76
N ASN A 45 -7.54 14.38 5.77
CA ASN A 45 -7.37 15.38 4.72
C ASN A 45 -6.37 14.99 3.62
N ILE A 46 -5.75 13.81 3.70
CA ILE A 46 -4.81 13.27 2.69
C ILE A 46 -5.46 12.08 1.99
N PHE A 47 -5.36 12.05 0.66
CA PHE A 47 -5.93 10.97 -0.13
C PHE A 47 -5.34 9.60 0.26
N PRO A 48 -6.15 8.54 0.44
CA PRO A 48 -5.65 7.23 0.84
C PRO A 48 -4.80 6.58 -0.25
N ALA A 49 -3.80 5.81 0.15
CA ALA A 49 -2.92 5.09 -0.75
C ALA A 49 -3.00 3.56 -0.50
N PRO A 50 -4.16 2.92 -0.73
CA PRO A 50 -4.38 1.52 -0.36
C PRO A 50 -3.47 0.54 -1.12
N PHE A 51 -3.18 0.84 -2.38
CA PHE A 51 -2.29 0.08 -3.25
C PHE A 51 -1.79 0.95 -4.40
N MET A 52 -0.79 0.45 -5.13
CA MET A 52 -0.20 1.11 -6.30
C MET A 52 0.38 0.07 -7.26
N GLY A 53 0.29 0.30 -8.57
CA GLY A 53 0.65 -0.69 -9.59
C GLY A 53 -0.54 -1.54 -10.03
N ASP A 54 -0.29 -2.46 -10.97
CA ASP A 54 -1.28 -3.43 -11.43
C ASP A 54 -1.43 -4.58 -10.42
N VAL A 55 -2.15 -4.33 -9.32
CA VAL A 55 -2.38 -5.32 -8.26
C VAL A 55 -3.08 -6.60 -8.72
N HIS A 56 -3.84 -6.54 -9.81
CA HIS A 56 -4.55 -7.70 -10.34
C HIS A 56 -3.61 -8.64 -11.07
N ASN A 57 -2.62 -8.12 -11.81
CA ASN A 57 -1.78 -8.94 -12.68
C ASN A 57 -0.29 -8.99 -12.30
N ALA A 58 0.23 -8.02 -11.54
CA ALA A 58 1.67 -7.91 -11.23
C ALA A 58 2.22 -9.20 -10.63
N PRO A 59 3.22 -9.87 -11.23
CA PRO A 59 3.76 -11.13 -10.73
C PRO A 59 4.49 -11.01 -9.38
N VAL A 60 4.79 -9.78 -8.94
CA VAL A 60 5.41 -9.50 -7.63
C VAL A 60 4.57 -8.44 -6.91
N ILE A 61 4.19 -8.72 -5.66
CA ILE A 61 3.50 -7.76 -4.79
C ILE A 61 4.28 -7.52 -3.51
N ILE A 62 4.45 -6.24 -3.16
CA ILE A 62 5.05 -5.80 -1.89
C ILE A 62 3.95 -5.48 -0.88
N LEU A 63 3.96 -6.18 0.25
CA LEU A 63 3.00 -6.01 1.35
C LEU A 63 3.56 -5.03 2.39
N MET A 64 2.91 -3.87 2.51
CA MET A 64 3.33 -2.75 3.35
C MET A 64 2.38 -2.56 4.53
N LEU A 65 2.78 -1.74 5.51
CA LEU A 65 1.98 -1.53 6.72
C LEU A 65 0.90 -0.45 6.50
N ASN A 66 1.33 0.79 6.37
CA ASN A 66 0.48 1.93 6.02
C ASN A 66 1.34 2.94 5.25
N PRO A 67 0.73 3.83 4.45
CA PRO A 67 1.47 4.94 3.89
C PRO A 67 1.90 5.89 5.01
N GLY A 68 3.17 6.29 5.00
CA GLY A 68 3.70 7.25 5.97
C GLY A 68 3.24 8.66 5.62
N TYR A 69 3.06 9.48 6.65
CA TYR A 69 3.02 10.93 6.51
C TYR A 69 4.41 11.51 6.79
N ASP A 70 4.87 12.41 5.93
CA ASP A 70 6.04 13.23 6.13
C ASP A 70 5.67 14.71 5.98
N LYS A 71 5.86 15.49 7.04
CA LYS A 71 5.60 16.93 7.05
C LYS A 71 6.41 17.71 6.00
N HIS A 72 7.57 17.19 5.57
CA HIS A 72 8.38 17.83 4.55
C HIS A 72 7.80 17.62 3.14
N GLU A 73 7.14 16.48 2.90
CA GLU A 73 6.37 16.24 1.68
C GLU A 73 5.10 17.11 1.63
N ASP A 74 4.54 17.46 2.80
CA ASP A 74 3.33 18.30 2.93
C ASP A 74 3.60 19.81 2.98
N ALA A 75 4.86 20.22 3.13
CA ALA A 75 5.23 21.62 3.31
C ALA A 75 4.91 22.49 2.07
N GLU A 76 4.72 23.79 2.30
CA GLU A 76 4.55 24.77 1.22
C GLU A 76 5.75 24.70 0.25
N GLY A 77 5.46 24.50 -1.04
CA GLY A 77 6.45 24.35 -2.10
C GLY A 77 6.65 22.90 -2.60
N THR A 78 6.46 21.89 -1.76
CA THR A 78 6.46 20.48 -2.21
C THR A 78 5.05 20.06 -2.62
N ASN A 79 4.05 20.32 -1.77
CA ASN A 79 2.62 20.03 -1.97
C ASN A 79 2.37 18.61 -2.50
N TYR A 80 3.16 17.64 -2.06
CA TYR A 80 3.27 16.32 -2.65
C TYR A 80 1.92 15.57 -2.61
N TYR A 81 1.25 15.56 -1.46
CA TYR A 81 -0.01 14.85 -1.28
C TYR A 81 -1.12 15.41 -2.19
N LYS A 82 -1.18 16.72 -2.37
CA LYS A 82 -2.16 17.34 -3.28
C LYS A 82 -1.79 17.13 -4.75
N THR A 83 -0.50 17.16 -5.07
CA THR A 83 0.00 17.03 -6.45
C THR A 83 -0.38 15.68 -7.05
N TYR A 84 -0.28 14.60 -6.28
CA TYR A 84 -0.55 13.24 -6.75
C TYR A 84 -1.93 12.69 -6.36
N GLU A 85 -2.83 13.53 -5.80
CA GLU A 85 -4.20 13.15 -5.42
C GLU A 85 -4.94 12.45 -6.57
N ASN A 86 -4.90 13.04 -7.77
CA ASN A 86 -5.55 12.47 -8.95
C ASN A 86 -4.96 11.12 -9.35
N TRP A 87 -3.67 10.88 -9.13
CA TRP A 87 -3.03 9.61 -9.48
C TRP A 87 -3.45 8.50 -8.52
N TRP A 88 -3.51 8.80 -7.22
CA TRP A 88 -4.10 7.86 -6.27
C TRP A 88 -5.59 7.63 -6.57
N MET A 89 -6.34 8.65 -6.98
CA MET A 89 -7.75 8.51 -7.37
C MET A 89 -7.95 7.57 -8.57
N LEU A 90 -7.11 7.67 -9.60
CA LEU A 90 -7.13 6.74 -10.74
C LEU A 90 -6.75 5.31 -10.32
N GLN A 91 -5.73 5.20 -9.47
CA GLN A 91 -5.24 3.94 -8.95
C GLN A 91 -6.32 3.18 -8.15
N ILE A 92 -7.04 3.84 -7.24
CA ILE A 92 -8.09 3.18 -6.45
C ILE A 92 -9.27 2.70 -7.30
N GLN A 93 -9.45 3.26 -8.51
CA GLN A 93 -10.46 2.85 -9.48
C GLN A 93 -9.98 1.73 -10.42
N HIS A 94 -8.72 1.28 -10.29
CA HIS A 94 -8.06 0.36 -11.22
C HIS A 94 -8.04 0.88 -12.67
N GLN A 95 -8.02 2.20 -12.85
CA GLN A 95 -7.90 2.81 -14.17
C GLN A 95 -6.41 2.90 -14.54
N LEU A 96 -5.93 1.90 -15.28
CA LEU A 96 -4.60 1.89 -15.88
C LEU A 96 -4.69 2.25 -17.38
N PRO A 97 -3.68 2.93 -17.98
CA PRO A 97 -2.42 3.42 -17.41
C PRO A 97 -2.44 4.95 -17.35
N TYR A 98 -3.00 5.51 -16.28
CA TYR A 98 -2.81 6.93 -15.97
C TYR A 98 -2.41 7.04 -14.50
N PRO A 99 -1.17 7.44 -14.19
CA PRO A 99 -0.07 7.96 -15.05
C PRO A 99 0.61 6.89 -15.93
N LYS A 100 1.68 7.26 -16.68
CA LYS A 100 2.30 6.41 -17.73
C LYS A 100 2.73 5.05 -17.20
N LEU A 101 3.26 5.02 -15.97
CA LEU A 101 3.71 3.82 -15.28
C LEU A 101 2.65 3.36 -14.26
N PRO A 102 2.26 2.06 -14.23
CA PRO A 102 1.31 1.55 -13.24
C PRO A 102 1.81 1.77 -11.80
N LEU A 103 3.07 1.42 -11.52
CA LEU A 103 3.73 1.74 -10.26
C LEU A 103 4.32 3.16 -10.33
N PHE A 104 3.45 4.15 -10.30
CA PHE A 104 3.78 5.53 -10.62
C PHE A 104 4.80 6.20 -9.69
N CYS A 105 5.15 5.58 -8.55
CA CYS A 105 6.24 6.07 -7.73
C CYS A 105 7.64 5.96 -8.39
N LEU A 106 7.69 5.44 -9.61
CA LEU A 106 8.86 5.41 -10.48
C LEU A 106 8.80 6.43 -11.63
N GLU A 107 7.74 7.25 -11.72
CA GLU A 107 7.71 8.39 -12.63
C GLU A 107 8.76 9.42 -12.22
N GLU A 108 9.45 10.01 -13.19
CA GLU A 108 10.53 10.98 -12.93
C GLU A 108 10.04 12.15 -12.06
N GLU A 109 8.86 12.70 -12.39
CA GLU A 109 8.26 13.81 -11.64
C GLU A 109 7.93 13.42 -10.19
N TYR A 110 7.52 12.17 -9.96
CA TYR A 110 7.26 11.66 -8.62
C TYR A 110 8.54 11.49 -7.82
N ILE A 111 9.60 10.94 -8.43
CA ILE A 111 10.91 10.74 -7.80
C ILE A 111 11.50 12.06 -7.33
N GLN A 112 11.32 13.15 -8.10
CA GLN A 112 11.78 14.49 -7.71
C GLN A 112 11.15 14.99 -6.40
N LYS A 113 9.95 14.51 -6.06
CA LYS A 113 9.25 14.86 -4.82
C LYS A 113 9.45 13.83 -3.70
N SER A 114 9.53 12.54 -4.04
CA SER A 114 9.77 11.44 -3.10
C SER A 114 10.51 10.28 -3.77
N ASP A 115 11.80 10.15 -3.47
CA ASP A 115 12.68 9.12 -4.04
C ASP A 115 12.73 7.80 -3.22
N TYR A 116 11.90 7.69 -2.18
CA TYR A 116 11.94 6.58 -1.24
C TYR A 116 11.83 5.23 -1.95
N TRP A 117 10.81 5.06 -2.80
CA TRP A 117 10.54 3.79 -3.48
C TRP A 117 11.54 3.51 -4.59
N PHE A 118 11.99 4.54 -5.33
CA PHE A 118 13.09 4.41 -6.27
C PHE A 118 14.33 3.82 -5.59
N LYS A 119 14.73 4.35 -4.42
CA LYS A 119 15.85 3.80 -3.62
C LYS A 119 15.61 2.36 -3.17
N LYS A 120 14.39 1.98 -2.77
CA LYS A 120 14.09 0.60 -2.34
C LYS A 120 14.10 -0.39 -3.49
N LEU A 121 13.73 0.04 -4.68
CA LEU A 121 13.62 -0.77 -5.89
C LEU A 121 14.88 -0.74 -6.76
N LYS A 122 15.81 0.20 -6.51
CA LYS A 122 17.04 0.41 -7.30
C LYS A 122 17.79 -0.87 -7.66
N PRO A 123 18.01 -1.86 -6.77
CA PRO A 123 18.72 -3.08 -7.16
C PRO A 123 17.98 -3.95 -8.20
N LEU A 124 16.64 -3.91 -8.22
CA LEU A 124 15.84 -4.61 -9.23
C LEU A 124 15.84 -3.82 -10.54
N ILE A 125 15.74 -2.49 -10.45
CA ILE A 125 15.85 -1.56 -11.59
C ILE A 125 17.19 -1.76 -12.29
N ASP A 126 18.30 -1.78 -11.55
CA ASP A 126 19.66 -1.96 -12.10
C ASP A 126 19.89 -3.31 -12.76
N ALA A 127 19.15 -4.33 -12.33
CA ALA A 127 19.20 -5.67 -12.92
C ALA A 127 18.22 -5.85 -14.08
N THR A 128 17.31 -4.89 -14.31
CA THR A 128 16.27 -4.92 -15.34
C THR A 128 16.09 -3.52 -15.94
N SER A 129 14.98 -2.84 -15.66
CA SER A 129 14.74 -1.42 -15.90
C SER A 129 13.64 -0.91 -14.96
N ASP A 130 13.50 0.41 -14.85
CA ASP A 130 12.40 1.07 -14.13
C ASP A 130 11.04 0.74 -14.77
N GLU A 131 10.95 0.75 -16.10
CA GLU A 131 9.74 0.40 -16.84
C GLU A 131 9.29 -1.05 -16.55
N ILE A 132 10.22 -2.01 -16.57
CA ILE A 132 9.92 -3.41 -16.24
C ILE A 132 9.43 -3.54 -14.80
N VAL A 133 10.14 -2.91 -13.86
CA VAL A 133 9.76 -2.93 -12.45
C VAL A 133 8.38 -2.29 -12.27
N ALA A 134 8.08 -1.20 -12.96
CA ALA A 134 6.83 -0.49 -12.80
C ALA A 134 5.60 -1.24 -13.33
N HIS A 135 5.78 -2.08 -14.35
CA HIS A 135 4.71 -2.91 -14.91
C HIS A 135 4.55 -4.25 -14.18
N LYS A 136 5.61 -4.77 -13.56
CA LYS A 136 5.59 -6.12 -12.97
C LYS A 136 5.57 -6.15 -11.44
N ILE A 137 5.73 -5.00 -10.78
CA ILE A 137 5.63 -4.88 -9.33
C ILE A 137 4.44 -4.01 -8.95
N ALA A 138 3.65 -4.49 -8.00
CA ALA A 138 2.63 -3.70 -7.31
C ALA A 138 2.91 -3.68 -5.80
N LYS A 139 2.27 -2.75 -5.08
CA LYS A 139 2.30 -2.72 -3.61
C LYS A 139 0.89 -2.61 -3.05
N VAL A 140 0.67 -3.24 -1.90
CA VAL A 140 -0.60 -3.21 -1.15
C VAL A 140 -0.32 -2.85 0.30
N GLN A 141 -1.08 -1.92 0.86
CA GLN A 141 -0.99 -1.51 2.26
C GLN A 141 -1.94 -2.31 3.13
N PHE A 142 -1.50 -2.68 4.33
CA PHE A 142 -2.36 -3.33 5.33
C PHE A 142 -3.43 -2.37 5.86
N PHE A 143 -3.07 -1.10 6.03
CA PHE A 143 -3.96 0.00 6.41
C PHE A 143 -3.79 1.16 5.41
N PRO A 144 -4.87 1.64 4.79
CA PRO A 144 -4.76 2.47 3.58
C PRO A 144 -4.53 3.96 3.83
N TYR A 145 -4.77 4.44 5.05
CA TYR A 145 -4.69 5.85 5.40
C TYR A 145 -3.32 6.25 5.98
N HIS A 146 -2.97 7.52 5.79
CA HIS A 146 -1.69 8.08 6.21
C HIS A 146 -1.63 8.35 7.71
N SER A 147 -0.47 8.11 8.30
CA SER A 147 -0.13 8.58 9.65
C SER A 147 1.40 8.73 9.78
N THR A 148 1.86 9.58 10.70
CA THR A 148 3.31 9.72 10.96
C THR A 148 3.88 8.41 11.52
N LYS A 149 3.15 7.80 12.47
CA LYS A 149 3.42 6.49 13.03
C LYS A 149 2.17 5.63 12.98
N TYR A 150 2.36 4.35 12.66
CA TYR A 150 1.25 3.41 12.67
C TYR A 150 0.87 3.02 14.09
N LYS A 151 -0.44 3.04 14.37
CA LYS A 151 -1.04 2.39 15.53
C LYS A 151 -2.32 1.68 15.08
N PRO A 152 -2.49 0.39 15.42
CA PRO A 152 -3.69 -0.34 15.03
C PRO A 152 -4.93 0.26 15.73
N LEU A 153 -6.07 0.19 15.04
CA LEU A 153 -7.36 0.53 15.64
C LEU A 153 -7.64 -0.37 16.83
N TYR A 154 -8.25 0.19 17.88
CA TYR A 154 -8.58 -0.57 19.08
C TYR A 154 -9.65 -1.62 18.76
N LYS A 155 -9.41 -2.90 19.07
CA LYS A 155 -10.36 -4.01 18.82
C LYS A 155 -11.75 -3.74 19.42
N ARG A 156 -11.80 -3.12 20.60
CA ARG A 156 -13.05 -2.70 21.24
C ARG A 156 -13.80 -1.66 20.41
N LEU A 157 -13.10 -0.67 19.87
CA LEU A 157 -13.70 0.37 19.03
C LEU A 157 -14.24 -0.22 17.72
N LEU A 158 -13.49 -1.11 17.08
CA LEU A 158 -13.98 -1.84 15.90
C LEU A 158 -15.31 -2.56 16.18
N LYS A 159 -15.41 -3.26 17.31
CA LYS A 159 -16.64 -3.94 17.73
C LYS A 159 -17.79 -2.98 18.04
N GLU A 160 -17.52 -1.87 18.73
CA GLU A 160 -18.51 -0.83 19.04
C GLU A 160 -19.11 -0.22 17.76
N GLU A 161 -18.29 -0.09 16.71
CA GLU A 161 -18.68 0.45 15.40
C GLU A 161 -19.24 -0.61 14.44
N GLY A 162 -19.45 -1.84 14.91
CA GLY A 162 -20.07 -2.91 14.12
C GLY A 162 -19.13 -3.62 13.13
N PHE A 163 -17.82 -3.39 13.20
CA PHE A 163 -16.84 -4.14 12.41
C PHE A 163 -16.47 -5.46 13.08
N SER A 164 -16.28 -6.51 12.27
CA SER A 164 -15.89 -7.83 12.78
C SER A 164 -14.46 -7.86 13.30
N SER A 165 -13.50 -7.37 12.51
CA SER A 165 -12.06 -7.35 12.86
C SER A 165 -11.25 -6.31 12.09
N TYR A 166 -11.68 -5.96 10.88
CA TYR A 166 -10.99 -5.01 10.01
C TYR A 166 -11.99 -4.14 9.27
N LEU A 167 -11.53 -2.96 8.85
CA LEU A 167 -12.34 -2.03 8.06
C LEU A 167 -12.63 -2.57 6.65
N PRO A 168 -13.74 -2.15 6.00
CA PRO A 168 -14.04 -2.47 4.60
C PRO A 168 -12.86 -2.21 3.65
N SER A 169 -12.17 -1.10 3.82
CA SER A 169 -10.97 -0.72 3.06
C SER A 169 -9.82 -1.70 3.20
N GLN A 170 -9.56 -2.19 4.41
CA GLN A 170 -8.55 -3.21 4.68
C GLN A 170 -8.96 -4.56 4.08
N ASN A 171 -10.22 -4.97 4.27
CA ASN A 171 -10.73 -6.22 3.73
C ASN A 171 -10.57 -6.27 2.20
N TYR A 172 -10.83 -5.16 1.51
CA TYR A 172 -10.59 -5.07 0.07
C TYR A 172 -9.13 -5.32 -0.30
N ASN A 173 -8.19 -4.69 0.42
CA ASN A 173 -6.75 -4.91 0.21
C ASN A 173 -6.37 -6.37 0.49
N PHE A 174 -6.97 -7.02 1.49
CA PHE A 174 -6.72 -8.42 1.78
C PHE A 174 -7.22 -9.34 0.67
N GLU A 175 -8.38 -9.03 0.07
CA GLU A 175 -8.88 -9.76 -1.10
C GLU A 175 -7.94 -9.63 -2.32
N LEU A 176 -7.34 -8.46 -2.56
CA LEU A 176 -6.30 -8.30 -3.59
C LEU A 176 -5.11 -9.24 -3.34
N VAL A 177 -4.67 -9.36 -2.09
CA VAL A 177 -3.58 -10.27 -1.72
C VAL A 177 -3.99 -11.74 -1.84
N ARG A 178 -5.22 -12.11 -1.45
CA ARG A 178 -5.74 -13.47 -1.67
C ARG A 178 -5.77 -13.85 -3.14
N LYS A 179 -6.21 -12.94 -4.02
CA LYS A 179 -6.16 -13.14 -5.48
C LYS A 179 -4.72 -13.31 -5.98
N ALA A 180 -3.77 -12.56 -5.42
CA ALA A 180 -2.35 -12.72 -5.73
C ALA A 180 -1.80 -14.09 -5.33
N ILE A 181 -2.21 -14.62 -4.17
CA ILE A 181 -1.88 -16.00 -3.74
C ILE A 181 -2.45 -17.02 -4.74
N GLN A 182 -3.72 -16.86 -5.14
CA GLN A 182 -4.38 -17.79 -6.07
C GLN A 182 -3.69 -17.89 -7.43
N ARG A 183 -3.10 -16.79 -7.92
CA ARG A 183 -2.33 -16.75 -9.17
C ARG A 183 -0.82 -17.00 -9.00
N ASP A 184 -0.41 -17.49 -7.83
CA ASP A 184 0.97 -17.79 -7.45
C ASP A 184 1.96 -16.60 -7.61
N ALA A 185 1.53 -15.40 -7.25
CA ALA A 185 2.38 -14.21 -7.27
C ALA A 185 3.47 -14.26 -6.19
N ILE A 186 4.65 -13.71 -6.47
CA ILE A 186 5.66 -13.53 -5.43
C ILE A 186 5.20 -12.44 -4.46
N LEU A 187 5.11 -12.77 -3.16
CA LEU A 187 4.79 -11.80 -2.11
C LEU A 187 6.06 -11.43 -1.33
N ILE A 188 6.33 -10.13 -1.21
CA ILE A 188 7.45 -9.62 -0.43
C ILE A 188 6.88 -8.85 0.76
N ILE A 189 7.26 -9.22 1.98
CA ILE A 189 6.83 -8.57 3.22
C ILE A 189 8.05 -7.92 3.87
N PRO A 190 8.31 -6.62 3.67
CA PRO A 190 9.53 -6.03 4.20
C PRO A 190 9.49 -5.83 5.72
N ARG A 191 8.28 -5.66 6.28
CA ARG A 191 8.04 -5.56 7.73
C ARG A 191 6.60 -5.94 8.06
N SER A 192 6.27 -6.03 9.35
CA SER A 192 4.90 -6.26 9.82
C SER A 192 4.27 -7.59 9.38
N LYS A 193 5.09 -8.63 9.25
CA LYS A 193 4.67 -10.00 8.91
C LYS A 193 3.49 -10.50 9.76
N SER A 194 3.54 -10.27 11.08
CA SER A 194 2.51 -10.73 12.00
C SER A 194 1.12 -10.15 11.69
N TYR A 195 1.04 -8.87 11.33
CA TYR A 195 -0.22 -8.22 10.95
C TYR A 195 -0.84 -8.91 9.72
N TRP A 196 -0.02 -9.11 8.68
CA TRP A 196 -0.46 -9.77 7.45
C TRP A 196 -0.88 -11.23 7.69
N GLU A 197 -0.14 -11.99 8.49
CA GLU A 197 -0.48 -13.39 8.80
C GLU A 197 -1.66 -13.55 9.79
N GLU A 198 -1.98 -12.52 10.59
CA GLU A 198 -3.22 -12.47 11.39
C GLU A 198 -4.43 -12.24 10.48
N ALA A 199 -4.34 -11.30 9.54
CA ALA A 199 -5.44 -10.96 8.63
C ALA A 199 -5.67 -11.96 7.50
N ILE A 200 -4.60 -12.59 7.00
CA ILE A 200 -4.60 -13.55 5.90
C ILE A 200 -3.83 -14.80 6.36
N PRO A 201 -4.46 -15.70 7.14
CA PRO A 201 -3.82 -16.89 7.68
C PRO A 201 -3.16 -17.79 6.62
N GLU A 202 -3.67 -17.76 5.38
CA GLU A 202 -3.14 -18.48 4.22
C GLU A 202 -1.67 -18.12 3.95
N LEU A 203 -1.24 -16.90 4.28
CA LEU A 203 0.14 -16.47 4.11
C LEU A 203 1.11 -17.33 4.92
N LYS A 204 0.71 -17.92 6.05
CA LYS A 204 1.62 -18.71 6.89
C LYS A 204 2.19 -19.91 6.14
N ALA A 205 1.35 -20.58 5.33
CA ALA A 205 1.72 -21.73 4.53
C ALA A 205 2.15 -21.37 3.09
N TYR A 206 1.99 -20.12 2.67
CA TYR A 206 2.31 -19.69 1.32
C TYR A 206 3.82 -19.70 1.05
N SER A 207 4.26 -20.54 0.11
CA SER A 207 5.67 -20.81 -0.17
C SER A 207 6.36 -19.69 -0.97
N ASN A 208 5.61 -18.94 -1.78
CA ASN A 208 6.15 -17.88 -2.62
C ASN A 208 6.17 -16.51 -1.91
N LYS A 209 6.46 -16.53 -0.61
CA LYS A 209 6.51 -15.35 0.27
C LYS A 209 7.93 -15.15 0.81
N TYR A 210 8.42 -13.92 0.73
CA TYR A 210 9.77 -13.54 1.17
C TYR A 210 9.73 -12.38 2.15
N ILE A 211 10.64 -12.37 3.12
CA ILE A 211 10.77 -11.32 4.13
C ILE A 211 12.16 -10.73 4.02
N THR A 212 12.28 -9.40 4.07
CA THR A 212 13.59 -8.75 4.07
C THR A 212 14.28 -8.93 5.41
N LYS A 213 15.60 -9.16 5.41
CA LYS A 213 16.39 -9.29 6.65
C LYS A 213 16.40 -8.02 7.51
N SER A 214 16.47 -6.85 6.88
CA SER A 214 16.47 -5.56 7.57
C SER A 214 15.13 -4.84 7.47
N TYR A 215 14.41 -4.76 8.60
CA TYR A 215 13.15 -4.01 8.69
C TYR A 215 13.35 -2.49 8.71
N ARG A 216 14.53 -2.00 9.11
CA ARG A 216 14.87 -0.57 9.18
C ARG A 216 15.20 0.00 7.79
N ASN A 217 15.83 -0.81 6.94
CA ASN A 217 16.16 -0.42 5.59
C ASN A 217 15.75 -1.53 4.59
N PRO A 218 14.46 -1.59 4.23
CA PRO A 218 13.90 -2.67 3.40
C PRO A 218 14.22 -2.50 1.90
N ILE A 219 15.49 -2.27 1.55
CA ILE A 219 15.90 -2.27 0.14
C ILE A 219 15.72 -3.69 -0.43
N LEU A 220 15.13 -3.81 -1.61
CA LEU A 220 14.92 -5.09 -2.30
C LEU A 220 16.19 -5.54 -3.02
N SER A 221 17.27 -5.71 -2.25
CA SER A 221 18.57 -6.15 -2.74
C SER A 221 18.80 -7.65 -2.51
N LYS A 222 19.76 -8.21 -3.25
CA LYS A 222 20.26 -9.58 -3.05
C LYS A 222 20.63 -9.87 -1.58
N ASN A 223 21.27 -8.92 -0.89
CA ASN A 223 21.66 -9.10 0.50
C ASN A 223 20.44 -9.22 1.43
N ASN A 224 19.43 -8.38 1.21
CA ASN A 224 18.25 -8.27 2.07
C ASN A 224 17.22 -9.37 1.81
N LEU A 225 17.09 -9.84 0.56
CA LEU A 225 16.15 -10.90 0.15
C LEU A 225 16.78 -12.30 0.17
N GLY A 226 18.12 -12.37 0.16
CA GLY A 226 18.86 -13.60 -0.09
C GLY A 226 18.99 -13.89 -1.59
N SER A 227 20.11 -14.52 -1.98
CA SER A 227 20.46 -14.76 -3.38
C SER A 227 19.38 -15.50 -4.15
N ALA A 228 18.91 -16.65 -3.65
CA ALA A 228 17.92 -17.48 -4.33
C ALA A 228 16.60 -16.73 -4.57
N SER A 229 16.08 -16.06 -3.53
CA SER A 229 14.85 -15.26 -3.61
C SER A 229 14.98 -14.10 -4.59
N PHE A 230 16.11 -13.38 -4.55
CA PHE A 230 16.38 -12.25 -5.45
C PHE A 230 16.40 -12.69 -6.92
N TYR A 231 17.09 -13.79 -7.25
CA TYR A 231 17.10 -14.29 -8.62
C TYR A 231 15.72 -14.81 -9.05
N LYS A 232 14.94 -15.43 -8.16
CA LYS A 232 13.55 -15.83 -8.45
C LYS A 232 12.68 -14.63 -8.80
N ILE A 233 12.83 -13.52 -8.09
CA ILE A 233 12.15 -12.25 -8.39
C ILE A 233 12.57 -11.75 -9.77
N LEU A 234 13.88 -11.70 -10.08
CA LEU A 234 14.36 -11.27 -11.39
C LEU A 234 13.80 -12.13 -12.54
N THR A 235 13.65 -13.44 -12.35
CA THR A 235 13.02 -14.31 -13.36
C THR A 235 11.56 -13.94 -13.63
N LYS A 236 10.81 -13.44 -12.63
CA LYS A 236 9.46 -12.92 -12.84
C LYS A 236 9.43 -11.53 -13.48
N LEU A 237 10.53 -10.78 -13.42
CA LEU A 237 10.67 -9.45 -14.01
C LEU A 237 11.14 -9.48 -15.47
N LYS A 238 11.83 -10.53 -15.91
CA LYS A 238 12.10 -10.78 -17.34
C LYS A 238 10.82 -11.18 -18.07
#